data_AF-A0A2R5FMR2-F1
#
_entry.id   AF-A0A2R5FMR2-F1
#
_cell.length_a   1.000
_cell.length_b   1.000
_cell.length_c   1.000
_cell.angle_alpha   90.00
_cell.angle_beta   90.00
_cell.angle_gamma   90.00
#
_symmetry.space_group_name_H-M   'P 1'
#
loop_
_entity.id
_entity.type
_entity.pdbx_description
1 polymer ?
#
loop_
_entity_poly.entity_id
_entity_poly.type
_entity_poly.pdbx_seq_one_letter_code
_entity_poly.pdbx_strand_id
1 'polypeptide(L)'
;MYADTLNAISTLRGAEEELFITSQNLIEFWRSATRPAQRNGLGLTIAEARTELERLEGLFLVLRTYAKIAKKLNFSNRQDAKSAENS
;
A
#
# COMPACT_ATOMS: atom_id res chain seq x y z
N MET A 1 -7.92 15.43 -0.65
CA MET A 1 -6.93 14.32 -0.47
C MET A 1 -7.50 13.11 0.26
N TYR A 2 -8.12 13.20 1.44
CA TYR A 2 -8.74 12.01 2.07
C TYR A 2 -10.05 11.57 1.38
N ALA A 3 -10.92 12.53 1.01
CA ALA A 3 -12.22 12.25 0.40
C ALA A 3 -12.10 11.54 -0.96
N ASP A 4 -11.13 11.92 -1.79
CA ASP A 4 -10.93 11.33 -3.12
C ASP A 4 -10.51 9.86 -3.01
N THR A 5 -9.61 9.54 -2.07
CA THR A 5 -9.19 8.17 -1.79
C THR A 5 -10.36 7.32 -1.27
N LEU A 6 -11.17 7.86 -0.36
CA LEU A 6 -12.37 7.15 0.12
C LEU A 6 -13.37 6.88 -1.00
N ASN A 7 -13.64 7.89 -1.84
CA ASN A 7 -14.52 7.75 -2.99
C ASN A 7 -14.00 6.69 -3.97
N ALA A 8 -12.69 6.69 -4.26
CA ALA A 8 -12.08 5.70 -5.14
C ALA A 8 -12.20 4.28 -4.56
N ILE A 9 -11.86 4.08 -3.29
CA ILE A 9 -11.99 2.77 -2.62
C ILE A 9 -13.45 2.31 -2.63
N SER A 10 -14.39 3.19 -2.29
CA SER A 10 -15.82 2.87 -2.29
C SER A 10 -16.33 2.50 -3.69
N THR A 11 -15.92 3.25 -4.70
CA THR A 11 -16.33 3.02 -6.10
C THR A 11 -15.80 1.68 -6.60
N LEU A 12 -14.50 1.41 -6.39
CA LEU A 12 -13.86 0.17 -6.84
C LEU A 12 -14.40 -1.06 -6.10
N ARG A 13 -14.65 -0.96 -4.78
CA ARG A 13 -15.31 -2.04 -4.02
C ARG A 13 -16.74 -2.28 -4.47
N GLY A 14 -17.49 -1.22 -4.77
CA GLY A 14 -18.85 -1.34 -5.32
C GLY A 14 -18.88 -1.99 -6.70
N ALA A 15 -17.78 -1.89 -7.44
CA ALA A 15 -17.57 -2.58 -8.72
C ALA A 15 -16.95 -3.98 -8.57
N GLU A 16 -16.82 -4.51 -7.34
CA GLU A 16 -16.23 -5.82 -7.03
C GLU A 16 -14.77 -5.99 -7.49
N GLU A 17 -14.04 -4.89 -7.67
CA GLU A 17 -12.64 -4.92 -8.05
C GLU A 17 -11.74 -5.40 -6.90
N GLU A 18 -10.72 -6.20 -7.23
CA GLU A 18 -9.69 -6.60 -6.26
C GLU A 18 -8.79 -5.39 -5.93
N LEU A 19 -8.78 -4.99 -4.66
CA LEU A 19 -7.89 -3.93 -4.18
C LEU A 19 -6.63 -4.52 -3.54
N PHE A 20 -5.49 -3.96 -3.92
CA PHE A 20 -4.18 -4.41 -3.49
C PHE A 20 -3.41 -3.31 -2.77
N ILE A 21 -2.57 -3.73 -1.83
CA ILE A 21 -1.49 -2.92 -1.27
C ILE A 21 -0.19 -3.69 -1.39
N THR A 22 0.93 -2.98 -1.38
CA THR A 22 2.25 -3.62 -1.39
C THR A 22 2.79 -3.81 0.02
N SER A 23 3.71 -4.75 0.19
CA SER A 23 4.51 -4.87 1.42
C SER A 23 5.22 -3.57 1.78
N GLN A 24 5.60 -2.75 0.79
CA GLN A 24 6.19 -1.43 1.02
C GLN A 24 5.21 -0.48 1.73
N ASN A 25 3.93 -0.46 1.35
CA ASN A 25 2.92 0.38 2.03
C ASN A 25 2.79 0.02 3.52
N LEU A 26 2.86 -1.28 3.84
CA LEU A 26 2.80 -1.77 5.22
C LEU A 26 4.04 -1.38 6.05
N ILE A 27 5.23 -1.43 5.44
CA ILE A 27 6.49 -1.00 6.09
C ILE A 27 6.48 0.51 6.37
N GLU A 28 6.03 1.30 5.39
CA GLU A 28 5.92 2.76 5.53
C GLU A 28 4.87 3.15 6.58
N PHE A 29 3.72 2.46 6.58
CA PHE A 29 2.71 2.59 7.62
C PHE A 29 3.31 2.30 9.00
N TRP A 30 3.96 1.15 9.19
CA TRP A 30 4.55 0.77 10.49
C TRP A 30 5.54 1.82 11.01
N ARG A 31 6.42 2.31 10.13
CA ARG A 31 7.40 3.36 10.48
C ARG A 31 6.71 4.65 10.89
N SER A 32 5.67 5.08 10.19
CA SER A 32 4.91 6.29 10.53
C SER A 32 4.10 6.11 11.80
N ALA A 33 3.42 4.96 11.93
CA ALA A 33 2.54 4.61 13.02
C ALA A 33 3.24 4.60 14.39
N THR A 34 4.39 3.94 14.46
CA THR A 34 5.13 3.72 15.71
C THR A 34 6.10 4.85 16.05
N ARG A 35 6.34 5.79 15.12
CA ARG A 35 7.16 6.97 15.39
C ARG A 35 6.38 7.89 16.36
N PRO A 36 7.03 8.46 17.39
CA PRO A 36 6.38 9.38 18.31
C PRO A 36 5.73 10.57 17.60
N ALA A 37 4.57 11.02 18.10
CA ALA A 37 3.86 12.17 17.54
C ALA A 37 4.71 13.45 17.53
N GLN A 38 5.56 13.63 18.54
CA GLN A 38 6.50 14.75 18.65
C GLN A 38 7.59 14.73 17.56
N ARG A 39 7.76 13.61 16.85
CA ARG A 39 8.67 13.45 15.72
C ARG A 39 7.93 13.20 14.41
N ASN A 40 6.73 13.77 14.26
CA ASN A 40 5.88 13.67 13.07
C ASN A 40 5.45 12.23 12.73
N GLY A 41 5.31 11.36 13.72
CA GLY A 41 4.64 10.06 13.55
C GLY A 41 3.20 10.09 14.06
N LEU A 42 2.52 8.95 14.03
CA LEU A 42 1.17 8.83 14.59
C LEU A 42 1.20 8.55 16.11
N GLY A 43 2.35 8.15 16.66
CA GLY A 43 2.52 7.91 18.09
C GLY A 43 1.75 6.72 18.63
N LEU A 44 1.34 5.78 17.76
CA LEU A 44 0.66 4.56 18.18
C LEU A 44 1.61 3.67 18.98
N THR A 45 1.06 2.99 19.99
CA THR A 45 1.75 1.88 20.63
C THR A 45 1.97 0.75 19.63
N ILE A 46 2.93 -0.14 19.93
CA ILE A 46 3.19 -1.33 19.09
C ILE A 46 1.94 -2.20 18.95
N ALA A 47 1.10 -2.28 20.00
CA ALA A 47 -0.14 -3.05 19.98
C ALA A 47 -1.16 -2.42 19.02
N GLU A 48 -1.41 -1.12 19.13
CA GLU A 48 -2.34 -0.40 18.23
C GLU A 48 -1.86 -0.44 16.78
N ALA A 49 -0.57 -0.23 16.54
CA ALA A 49 0.01 -0.32 15.20
C ALA A 49 -0.14 -1.72 14.59
N ARG A 50 -0.02 -2.79 15.40
CA ARG A 50 -0.28 -4.16 14.95
C ARG A 50 -1.75 -4.39 14.60
N THR A 51 -2.67 -3.94 15.44
CA THR A 51 -4.12 -4.07 15.17
C THR A 51 -4.50 -3.37 13.87
N GLU A 52 -3.97 -2.17 13.60
CA GLU A 52 -4.21 -1.48 12.34
C GLU A 52 -3.54 -2.16 11.14
N LEU A 53 -2.36 -2.76 11.33
CA LEU A 53 -1.69 -3.54 10.29
C LEU A 53 -2.54 -4.76 9.89
N GLU A 54 -3.03 -5.53 10.86
CA GLU A 54 -3.91 -6.68 10.65
C GLU A 54 -5.21 -6.26 9.95
N ARG A 55 -5.77 -5.09 10.31
CA ARG A 55 -6.94 -4.52 9.63
C ARG A 55 -6.65 -4.21 8.17
N LEU A 56 -5.49 -3.63 7.85
CA LEU A 56 -5.10 -3.36 6.46
C LEU A 56 -4.91 -4.65 5.66
N GLU A 57 -4.30 -5.68 6.25
CA GLU A 57 -4.12 -7.00 5.63
C GLU A 57 -5.45 -7.74 5.40
N GLY A 58 -6.48 -7.48 6.24
CA GLY A 58 -7.83 -8.00 6.02
C GLY A 58 -8.65 -7.23 4.98
N LEU A 59 -8.30 -5.96 4.72
CA LEU A 59 -9.03 -5.09 3.78
C LEU A 59 -8.48 -5.13 2.34
N PHE A 60 -7.24 -5.59 2.16
CA PHE A 60 -6.53 -5.55 0.89
C PHE A 60 -5.69 -6.81 0.67
N LEU A 61 -5.56 -7.23 -0.58
CA LEU A 61 -4.62 -8.29 -0.95
C LEU A 61 -3.18 -7.73 -0.94
N VAL A 62 -2.28 -8.39 -0.20
CA VAL A 62 -0.90 -7.91 -0.05
C VAL A 62 0.03 -8.47 -1.13
N LEU A 63 0.63 -7.57 -1.90
CA LEU A 63 1.61 -7.89 -2.93
C LEU A 63 3.04 -7.75 -2.37
N ARG A 64 3.77 -8.87 -2.34
CA ARG A 64 5.11 -8.94 -1.74
C ARG A 64 6.21 -8.21 -2.52
N THR A 65 6.06 -8.02 -3.83
CA THR A 65 7.04 -7.34 -4.69
C THR A 65 6.37 -6.72 -5.94
N TYR A 66 6.94 -5.62 -6.44
CA TYR A 66 6.58 -5.05 -7.75
C TYR A 66 6.77 -6.05 -8.91
N ALA A 67 7.72 -6.98 -8.79
CA ALA A 67 7.96 -8.00 -9.81
C ALA A 67 6.77 -8.94 -10.04
N LYS A 68 5.92 -9.15 -9.03
CA LYS A 68 4.67 -9.92 -9.18
C LYS A 68 3.54 -9.10 -9.80
N ILE A 69 3.54 -7.78 -9.62
CA ILE A 69 2.61 -6.84 -10.28
C ILE A 69 2.82 -6.87 -11.80
N ALA A 70 4.07 -6.75 -12.24
CA ALA A 70 4.41 -6.78 -13.68
C ALA A 70 3.94 -8.07 -14.37
N LYS A 71 3.99 -9.21 -13.65
CA LYS A 71 3.59 -10.51 -14.17
C LYS A 71 2.08 -10.76 -14.14
N LYS A 72 1.35 -10.26 -13.12
CA LYS A 72 -0.12 -10.41 -13.00
C LYS A 72 -0.88 -9.44 -13.92
N LEU A 73 -0.30 -8.28 -14.24
CA LEU A 73 -0.90 -7.24 -15.10
C LEU A 73 -0.44 -7.30 -16.57
N ASN A 74 0.26 -8.35 -17.01
CA ASN A 74 0.81 -8.44 -18.38
C ASN A 74 1.62 -7.19 -18.80
N PHE A 75 2.43 -6.62 -17.89
CA PHE A 75 3.46 -5.66 -18.32
C PHE A 75 4.55 -6.43 -19.07
N SER A 76 4.36 -6.55 -20.38
CA SER A 76 5.09 -7.45 -21.27
C SER A 76 6.54 -7.05 -21.57
N ASN A 77 7.11 -5.98 -21.01
CA ASN A 77 8.49 -5.63 -21.36
C ASN A 77 9.36 -5.13 -20.21
N ARG A 78 10.51 -5.79 -20.08
CA ARG A 78 11.66 -5.40 -19.24
C ARG A 78 12.39 -4.16 -19.77
N GLN A 79 12.09 -3.71 -20.99
CA GLN A 79 12.74 -2.56 -21.63
C GLN A 79 12.16 -1.22 -21.12
N ASP A 80 10.89 -1.16 -20.73
CA ASP A 80 10.26 0.09 -20.27
C ASP A 80 10.70 0.47 -18.84
N ALA A 81 11.01 -0.53 -18.00
CA ALA A 81 11.50 -0.32 -16.64
C ALA A 81 12.93 0.24 -16.57
N LYS A 82 13.76 0.01 -17.59
CA LYS A 82 15.15 0.50 -17.63
C LYS A 82 15.29 1.91 -18.19
N SER A 83 14.34 2.38 -19.01
CA SER A 83 14.35 3.75 -19.54
C SER A 83 13.94 4.80 -18.50
N ALA A 84 13.19 4.41 -17.46
CA ALA A 84 12.80 5.29 -16.35
C ALA A 84 13.88 5.45 -15.26
N GLU A 85 14.93 4.61 -15.28
CA GLU A 85 16.06 4.68 -14.33
C GLU A 85 17.25 5.50 -14.86
N ASN A 86 17.26 5.85 -16.16
CA ASN A 86 18.38 6.56 -16.82
C ASN A 86 17.94 7.84 -17.59
N SER A 87 16.88 8.52 -17.16
CA SER A 87 16.55 9.89 -17.59
C SER A 87 16.42 10.83 -16.41
#